data_AF-L7FJC0-F1
#
_entry.id   AF-L7FJC0-F1
#
_cell.length_a   1.000
_cell.length_b   1.000
_cell.length_c   1.000
_cell.angle_alpha   90.00
_cell.angle_beta   90.00
_cell.angle_gamma   90.00
#
_symmetry.space_group_name_H-M   'P 1'
#
loop_
_entity.id
_entity.type
_entity.pdbx_description
1 polymer ?
#
loop_
_entity_poly.entity_id
_entity_poly.type
_entity_poly.pdbx_seq_one_letter_code
_entity_poly.pdbx_strand_id
1 'polypeptide(L)'
;HCTQCDEADSASKCTDCDYGYGLNNNKCEKCGTGCASCNENNLEECKTCILNHKFNSTVKKCFKCGENCESCNYLDTETCTNCYPSFALDGKVCKKCDTGCSLCDPNDYKKCTRCDFDYGSVTSDNNCVKCHPSCDKCSEGNSDTKCTKCLYGNYITVEGKCLACDGECDSFNNDTDNTRNYCNQCSSVCKYTNKSGDDTKCYIIDHCTNYDNVRPGKCIDCESGYYVDGQYTCQKCDAKCEGGCVKSATECITYEPIAYCLIYNKDHTCKTCNYGYKKDGDNCTNVDSCQTRNDAAKCIVCEDLFTNNYYLADGKGHCKDYVEPTEESTAVSFAIVVAIFALVLAF
;
A
#
# COMPACT_ATOMS: atom_id res chain seq x y z
N HIS A 1 -16.41 26.46 -3.80
CA HIS A 1 -15.25 26.47 -2.88
C HIS A 1 -15.63 26.87 -1.46
N CYS A 2 -16.83 26.50 -1.04
CA CYS A 2 -17.40 26.86 0.26
C CYS A 2 -17.55 25.56 1.04
N THR A 3 -16.93 25.48 2.21
CA THR A 3 -16.96 24.30 3.08
C THR A 3 -18.05 24.41 4.15
N GLN A 4 -18.44 25.65 4.51
CA GLN A 4 -19.55 25.91 5.43
C GLN A 4 -20.38 27.11 4.95
N CYS A 5 -21.71 26.96 5.02
CA CYS A 5 -22.66 28.03 4.69
C CYS A 5 -23.33 28.57 5.96
N ASP A 6 -23.80 29.81 5.90
CA ASP A 6 -24.67 30.38 6.94
C ASP A 6 -26.00 29.63 6.97
N GLU A 7 -26.43 29.15 8.14
CA GLU A 7 -27.68 28.38 8.27
C GLU A 7 -28.94 29.21 7.96
N ALA A 8 -28.90 30.52 8.17
CA ALA A 8 -30.03 31.43 7.90
C ALA A 8 -30.09 31.88 6.43
N ASP A 9 -29.00 31.72 5.67
CA ASP A 9 -28.90 32.18 4.27
C ASP A 9 -27.90 31.34 3.46
N SER A 10 -28.12 30.03 3.46
CA SER A 10 -27.18 29.04 2.90
C SER A 10 -27.03 29.12 1.39
N ALA A 11 -27.95 29.80 0.71
CA ALA A 11 -27.94 29.99 -0.74
C ALA A 11 -26.99 31.11 -1.18
N SER A 12 -26.65 32.06 -0.30
CA SER A 12 -25.89 33.27 -0.70
C SER A 12 -24.71 33.61 0.20
N LYS A 13 -24.60 33.00 1.39
CA LYS A 13 -23.54 33.29 2.35
C LYS A 13 -22.72 32.06 2.70
N CYS A 14 -21.44 32.16 2.40
CA CYS A 14 -20.42 31.25 2.87
C CYS A 14 -19.77 31.79 4.16
N THR A 15 -19.40 30.88 5.08
CA THR A 15 -18.70 31.20 6.33
C THR A 15 -17.30 30.59 6.39
N ASP A 16 -17.03 29.53 5.61
CA ASP A 16 -15.70 28.91 5.53
C ASP A 16 -15.37 28.42 4.11
N CYS A 17 -14.10 28.50 3.72
CA CYS A 17 -13.66 28.30 2.35
C CYS A 17 -12.70 27.11 2.21
N ASP A 18 -12.69 26.51 1.00
CA ASP A 18 -11.71 25.48 0.65
C ASP A 18 -10.26 25.98 0.83
N TYR A 19 -9.33 25.05 1.00
CA TYR A 19 -7.89 25.34 0.95
C TYR A 19 -7.49 26.12 -0.32
N GLY A 20 -6.82 27.25 -0.14
CA GLY A 20 -6.42 28.18 -1.20
C GLY A 20 -7.45 29.26 -1.54
N TYR A 21 -8.58 29.31 -0.82
CA TYR A 21 -9.64 30.30 -0.97
C TYR A 21 -9.85 31.10 0.33
N GLY A 22 -10.40 32.30 0.20
CA GLY A 22 -10.74 33.16 1.32
C GLY A 22 -12.04 33.92 1.09
N LEU A 23 -12.62 34.41 2.18
CA LEU A 23 -13.93 35.04 2.15
C LEU A 23 -13.83 36.48 1.62
N ASN A 24 -14.58 36.78 0.56
CA ASN A 24 -14.73 38.10 -0.01
C ASN A 24 -16.23 38.37 -0.21
N ASN A 25 -16.79 39.29 0.57
CA ASN A 25 -18.23 39.63 0.59
C ASN A 25 -19.14 38.38 0.65
N ASN A 26 -18.88 37.51 1.63
CA ASN A 26 -19.60 36.24 1.86
C ASN A 26 -19.45 35.17 0.76
N LYS A 27 -18.50 35.33 -0.17
CA LYS A 27 -18.19 34.34 -1.21
C LYS A 27 -16.75 33.89 -1.10
N CYS A 28 -16.48 32.64 -1.43
CA CYS A 28 -15.11 32.13 -1.46
C CYS A 28 -14.46 32.42 -2.81
N GLU A 29 -13.41 33.23 -2.76
CA GLU A 29 -12.61 33.61 -3.92
C GLU A 29 -11.17 33.18 -3.71
N LYS A 30 -10.45 32.95 -4.81
CA LYS A 30 -9.10 32.41 -4.77
C LYS A 30 -8.16 33.43 -4.13
N CYS A 31 -7.35 32.97 -3.17
CA CYS A 31 -6.34 33.84 -2.56
C CYS A 31 -5.18 34.14 -3.52
N GLY A 32 -4.40 35.15 -3.17
CA GLY A 32 -3.15 35.50 -3.82
C GLY A 32 -2.15 34.33 -3.84
N THR A 33 -1.13 34.46 -4.69
CA THR A 33 -0.16 33.38 -4.95
C THR A 33 0.51 32.92 -3.65
N GLY A 34 0.53 31.61 -3.42
CA GLY A 34 1.19 31.00 -2.27
C GLY A 34 0.39 31.01 -0.97
N CYS A 35 -0.79 31.65 -0.92
CA CYS A 35 -1.65 31.61 0.28
C CYS A 35 -2.46 30.30 0.34
N ALA A 36 -2.49 29.66 1.51
CA ALA A 36 -3.47 28.62 1.83
C ALA A 36 -4.79 29.20 2.34
N SER A 37 -4.73 30.38 2.95
CA SER A 37 -5.89 31.21 3.30
C SER A 37 -5.49 32.68 3.30
N CYS A 38 -6.46 33.59 3.13
CA CYS A 38 -6.23 35.03 3.03
C CYS A 38 -7.18 35.82 3.94
N ASN A 39 -6.88 37.11 4.11
CA ASN A 39 -7.70 38.02 4.91
C ASN A 39 -9.07 38.24 4.28
N GLU A 40 -10.06 38.38 5.14
CA GLU A 40 -11.42 38.62 4.69
C GLU A 40 -11.48 39.96 3.94
N ASN A 41 -12.10 39.95 2.76
CA ASN A 41 -12.16 41.08 1.83
C ASN A 41 -10.79 41.62 1.36
N ASN A 42 -9.70 40.86 1.56
CA ASN A 42 -8.38 41.19 1.05
C ASN A 42 -7.62 39.92 0.64
N LEU A 43 -7.90 39.46 -0.58
CA LEU A 43 -7.40 38.19 -1.13
C LEU A 43 -5.87 38.15 -1.31
N GLU A 44 -5.22 39.32 -1.39
CA GLU A 44 -3.76 39.43 -1.59
C GLU A 44 -2.95 39.37 -0.28
N GLU A 45 -3.60 39.56 0.88
CA GLU A 45 -2.98 39.40 2.18
C GLU A 45 -3.21 37.97 2.70
N CYS A 46 -2.16 37.16 2.74
CA CYS A 46 -2.26 35.81 3.27
C CYS A 46 -2.43 35.80 4.80
N LYS A 47 -3.19 34.83 5.31
CA LYS A 47 -3.21 34.43 6.73
C LYS A 47 -2.30 33.23 6.97
N THR A 48 -2.38 32.24 6.09
CA THR A 48 -1.54 31.04 6.11
C THR A 48 -1.00 30.75 4.72
N CYS A 49 0.11 30.04 4.66
CA CYS A 49 0.79 29.72 3.41
C CYS A 49 0.52 28.27 3.00
N ILE A 50 0.56 28.02 1.69
CA ILE A 50 0.62 26.65 1.20
C ILE A 50 1.95 26.00 1.59
N LEU A 51 2.04 24.68 1.48
CA LEU A 51 3.28 23.96 1.79
C LEU A 51 4.46 24.57 1.01
N ASN A 52 5.62 24.60 1.66
CA ASN A 52 6.90 25.10 1.10
C ASN A 52 6.90 26.61 0.79
N HIS A 53 5.95 27.34 1.37
CA HIS A 53 5.96 28.80 1.39
C HIS A 53 6.07 29.29 2.81
N LYS A 54 6.82 30.38 3.00
CA LYS A 54 6.98 31.02 4.30
C LYS A 54 6.23 32.34 4.35
N PHE A 55 5.51 32.52 5.46
CA PHE A 55 4.75 33.75 5.71
C PHE A 55 5.69 34.89 6.12
N ASN A 56 5.62 36.01 5.40
CA ASN A 56 6.23 37.26 5.79
C ASN A 56 5.17 38.16 6.42
N SER A 57 5.24 38.35 7.74
CA SER A 57 4.25 39.12 8.50
C SER A 57 4.28 40.62 8.23
N THR A 58 5.41 41.17 7.75
CA THR A 58 5.56 42.60 7.45
C THR A 58 4.75 42.99 6.21
N VAL A 59 4.82 42.18 5.15
CA VAL A 59 4.07 42.42 3.91
C VAL A 59 2.81 41.55 3.78
N LYS A 60 2.55 40.68 4.76
CA LYS A 60 1.44 39.70 4.80
C LYS A 60 1.34 38.83 3.53
N LYS A 61 2.48 38.39 3.01
CA LYS A 61 2.55 37.54 1.81
C LYS A 61 3.32 36.26 2.09
N CYS A 62 3.06 35.26 1.25
CA CYS A 62 3.73 33.97 1.28
C CYS A 62 4.76 33.90 0.15
N PHE A 63 5.98 33.51 0.48
CA PHE A 63 7.06 33.38 -0.48
C PHE A 63 7.54 31.94 -0.52
N LYS A 64 7.73 31.41 -1.73
CA LYS A 64 8.22 30.05 -1.93
C LYS A 64 9.64 29.92 -1.36
N CYS A 65 9.89 28.85 -0.61
CA CYS A 65 11.23 28.51 -0.18
C CYS A 65 12.10 28.07 -1.37
N GLY A 66 13.43 28.15 -1.17
CA GLY A 66 14.42 27.66 -2.13
C GLY A 66 14.23 26.19 -2.49
N GLU A 67 14.94 25.73 -3.52
CA GLU A 67 14.80 24.37 -4.04
C GLU A 67 15.09 23.31 -2.97
N ASN A 68 14.26 22.25 -2.97
CA ASN A 68 14.34 21.11 -2.06
C ASN A 68 14.12 21.43 -0.56
N CYS A 69 13.64 22.63 -0.26
CA CYS A 69 13.40 23.08 1.10
C CYS A 69 11.93 22.92 1.49
N GLU A 70 11.70 22.16 2.54
CA GLU A 70 10.38 22.01 3.15
C GLU A 70 10.00 23.28 3.93
N SER A 71 10.98 23.91 4.57
CA SER A 71 10.81 25.19 5.24
C SER A 71 12.07 26.06 5.16
N CYS A 72 11.88 27.37 5.25
CA CYS A 72 12.93 28.37 5.13
C CYS A 72 12.73 29.54 6.11
N ASN A 73 13.77 30.37 6.21
CA ASN A 73 13.75 31.61 6.96
C ASN A 73 12.77 32.61 6.31
N TYR A 74 11.99 33.32 7.13
CA TYR A 74 10.98 34.26 6.64
C TYR A 74 11.58 35.58 6.11
N LEU A 75 12.81 35.91 6.50
CA LEU A 75 13.57 37.07 6.02
C LEU A 75 14.38 36.77 4.77
N ASP A 76 14.67 35.49 4.51
CA ASP A 76 15.49 35.02 3.40
C ASP A 76 15.04 33.63 2.99
N THR A 77 14.18 33.54 1.97
CA THR A 77 13.58 32.28 1.52
C THR A 77 14.56 31.31 0.88
N GLU A 78 15.76 31.77 0.55
CA GLU A 78 16.86 30.93 0.06
C GLU A 78 17.60 30.24 1.22
N THR A 79 17.46 30.75 2.45
CA THR A 79 18.02 30.10 3.64
C THR A 79 17.02 29.08 4.19
N CYS A 80 17.31 27.80 3.95
CA CYS A 80 16.46 26.69 4.36
C CYS A 80 16.69 26.33 5.83
N THR A 81 15.61 25.95 6.50
CA THR A 81 15.61 25.50 7.89
C THR A 81 15.38 24.00 7.98
N ASN A 82 14.52 23.44 7.11
CA ASN A 82 14.34 22.00 6.96
C ASN A 82 14.29 21.64 5.47
N CYS A 83 14.77 20.44 5.17
CA CYS A 83 14.79 19.87 3.83
C CYS A 83 13.74 18.78 3.68
N TYR A 84 13.27 18.55 2.46
CA TYR A 84 12.41 17.40 2.21
C TYR A 84 13.11 16.07 2.50
N PRO A 85 12.36 14.97 2.70
CA PRO A 85 12.93 13.64 2.71
C PRO A 85 13.83 13.39 1.49
N SER A 86 14.95 12.69 1.69
CA SER A 86 16.03 12.48 0.70
C SER A 86 16.94 13.69 0.44
N PHE A 87 16.85 14.75 1.27
CA PHE A 87 17.75 15.90 1.26
C PHE A 87 18.21 16.22 2.69
N ALA A 88 19.40 16.80 2.81
CA ALA A 88 19.94 17.26 4.08
C ALA A 88 20.43 18.71 3.97
N LEU A 89 20.42 19.40 5.10
CA LEU A 89 20.88 20.77 5.21
C LEU A 89 22.41 20.81 5.13
N ASP A 90 22.92 21.48 4.09
CA ASP A 90 24.35 21.78 3.93
C ASP A 90 24.53 23.29 3.95
N GLY A 91 24.84 23.82 5.15
CA GLY A 91 24.86 25.25 5.41
C GLY A 91 23.46 25.85 5.38
N LYS A 92 23.10 26.50 4.27
CA LYS A 92 21.81 27.19 4.08
C LYS A 92 20.90 26.54 3.05
N VAL A 93 21.39 25.54 2.33
CA VAL A 93 20.69 24.93 1.20
C VAL A 93 20.48 23.45 1.46
N CYS A 94 19.47 22.88 0.82
CA CYS A 94 19.16 21.47 0.90
C CYS A 94 19.85 20.71 -0.23
N LYS A 95 20.81 19.85 0.12
CA LYS A 95 21.49 18.96 -0.83
C LYS A 95 20.86 17.59 -0.80
N LYS A 96 20.74 16.98 -1.99
CA LYS A 96 20.26 15.61 -2.12
C LYS A 96 21.23 14.67 -1.38
N CYS A 97 20.68 13.64 -0.74
CA CYS A 97 21.49 12.56 -0.18
C CYS A 97 22.43 11.97 -1.25
N ASP A 98 23.59 11.51 -0.82
CA ASP A 98 24.58 10.90 -1.71
C ASP A 98 24.03 9.67 -2.46
N THR A 99 24.71 9.29 -3.54
CA THR A 99 24.23 8.23 -4.45
C THR A 99 24.02 6.91 -3.72
N GLY A 100 22.91 6.22 -4.03
CA GLY A 100 22.54 4.95 -3.40
C GLY A 100 21.83 5.11 -2.05
N CYS A 101 21.53 6.34 -1.65
CA CYS A 101 20.88 6.67 -0.40
C CYS A 101 19.45 7.21 -0.64
N SER A 102 18.45 6.49 -0.14
CA SER A 102 17.05 6.95 -0.16
C SER A 102 16.76 7.96 0.94
N LEU A 103 17.43 7.86 2.10
CA LEU A 103 17.32 8.80 3.22
C LEU A 103 18.67 8.97 3.92
N CYS A 104 19.04 10.21 4.23
CA CYS A 104 20.27 10.56 4.94
C CYS A 104 19.96 11.30 6.25
N ASP A 105 20.99 11.55 7.05
CA ASP A 105 20.91 12.41 8.23
C ASP A 105 20.45 13.82 7.81
N PRO A 106 19.47 14.44 8.49
CA PRO A 106 18.95 15.76 8.09
C PRO A 106 20.01 16.87 8.04
N ASN A 107 21.17 16.70 8.68
CA ASN A 107 22.26 17.68 8.70
C ASN A 107 23.54 17.20 8.01
N ASP A 108 23.53 16.01 7.39
CA ASP A 108 24.67 15.47 6.67
C ASP A 108 24.20 14.57 5.52
N TYR A 109 24.24 15.12 4.30
CA TYR A 109 23.78 14.43 3.09
C TYR A 109 24.63 13.19 2.74
N LYS A 110 25.83 13.05 3.33
CA LYS A 110 26.73 11.92 3.11
C LYS A 110 26.44 10.76 4.04
N LYS A 111 25.84 11.03 5.19
CA LYS A 111 25.55 10.00 6.20
C LYS A 111 24.21 9.35 5.89
N CYS A 112 24.24 8.20 5.23
CA CYS A 112 23.02 7.52 4.85
C CYS A 112 22.35 6.84 6.05
N THR A 113 21.03 7.01 6.19
CA THR A 113 20.20 6.32 7.19
C THR A 113 19.36 5.21 6.55
N ARG A 114 19.13 5.27 5.23
CA ARG A 114 18.47 4.21 4.47
C ARG A 114 18.99 4.14 3.03
N CYS A 115 19.49 2.99 2.63
CA CYS A 115 19.92 2.75 1.25
C CYS A 115 18.76 2.66 0.26
N ASP A 116 19.05 2.91 -1.01
CA ASP A 116 18.17 2.59 -2.13
C ASP A 116 17.97 1.07 -2.26
N PHE A 117 16.95 0.65 -3.01
CA PHE A 117 16.52 -0.74 -3.09
C PHE A 117 17.61 -1.73 -3.53
N ASP A 118 18.49 -1.33 -4.45
CA ASP A 118 19.61 -2.12 -4.99
C ASP A 118 20.96 -1.84 -4.30
N TYR A 119 20.94 -1.24 -3.10
CA TYR A 119 22.12 -0.92 -2.30
C TYR A 119 22.05 -1.53 -0.90
N GLY A 120 23.20 -1.92 -0.35
CA GLY A 120 23.36 -2.39 1.02
C GLY A 120 24.31 -1.48 1.81
N SER A 121 24.22 -1.52 3.14
CA SER A 121 25.10 -0.73 4.00
C SER A 121 26.51 -1.33 4.03
N VAL A 122 27.52 -0.52 4.34
CA VAL A 122 28.87 -1.01 4.66
C VAL A 122 29.08 -0.85 6.16
N THR A 123 29.64 -1.87 6.80
CA THR A 123 29.73 -2.05 8.26
C THR A 123 30.55 -1.00 9.01
N SER A 124 31.16 -0.02 8.32
CA SER A 124 32.02 1.01 8.93
C SER A 124 31.53 2.46 8.78
N ASP A 125 30.80 2.83 7.73
CA ASP A 125 30.71 4.25 7.34
C ASP A 125 29.30 4.79 7.09
N ASN A 126 28.22 4.02 7.34
CA ASN A 126 26.85 4.38 6.96
C ASN A 126 26.73 4.80 5.48
N ASN A 127 27.64 4.32 4.65
CA ASN A 127 27.63 4.52 3.20
C ASN A 127 26.92 3.35 2.55
N CYS A 128 26.16 3.66 1.50
CA CYS A 128 25.44 2.66 0.71
C CYS A 128 26.26 2.30 -0.51
N VAL A 129 26.50 1.01 -0.70
CA VAL A 129 27.19 0.48 -1.87
C VAL A 129 26.24 -0.44 -2.60
N LYS A 130 26.28 -0.37 -3.94
CA LYS A 130 25.42 -1.19 -4.78
C LYS A 130 25.61 -2.66 -4.45
N CYS A 131 24.52 -3.41 -4.39
CA CYS A 131 24.57 -4.84 -4.14
C CYS A 131 25.43 -5.55 -5.19
N HIS A 132 26.02 -6.69 -4.79
CA HIS A 132 26.74 -7.53 -5.74
C HIS A 132 25.80 -7.93 -6.89
N PRO A 133 26.27 -8.01 -8.15
CA PRO A 133 25.40 -8.28 -9.32
C PRO A 133 24.61 -9.59 -9.26
N SER A 134 24.96 -10.53 -8.38
CA SER A 134 24.19 -11.77 -8.16
C SER A 134 22.96 -11.57 -7.26
N CYS A 135 22.88 -10.47 -6.50
CA CYS A 135 21.77 -10.16 -5.61
C CYS A 135 20.78 -9.19 -6.28
N ASP A 136 19.49 -9.36 -6.01
CA ASP A 136 18.47 -8.31 -6.27
C ASP A 136 18.41 -7.30 -5.11
N LYS A 137 18.63 -7.78 -3.88
CA LYS A 137 18.81 -6.97 -2.67
C LYS A 137 19.89 -7.57 -1.77
N CYS A 138 20.51 -6.74 -0.95
CA CYS A 138 21.55 -7.15 -0.02
C CYS A 138 21.42 -6.41 1.31
N SER A 139 21.96 -7.01 2.39
CA SER A 139 22.18 -6.34 3.67
C SER A 139 23.52 -5.63 3.71
N GLU A 140 24.51 -6.10 2.93
CA GLU A 140 25.83 -5.47 2.80
C GLU A 140 26.16 -5.22 1.33
N GLY A 141 26.59 -3.99 1.03
CA GLY A 141 26.92 -3.58 -0.33
C GLY A 141 28.10 -4.35 -0.92
N ASN A 142 28.05 -4.63 -2.23
CA ASN A 142 29.05 -5.39 -2.99
C ASN A 142 29.40 -6.80 -2.45
N SER A 143 28.66 -7.31 -1.47
CA SER A 143 28.87 -8.66 -0.94
C SER A 143 27.97 -9.66 -1.66
N ASP A 144 28.59 -10.73 -2.18
CA ASP A 144 27.91 -11.86 -2.81
C ASP A 144 27.31 -12.84 -1.79
N THR A 145 27.64 -12.69 -0.50
CA THR A 145 27.20 -13.54 0.64
C THR A 145 26.24 -12.83 1.58
N LYS A 146 25.87 -11.59 1.28
CA LYS A 146 24.94 -10.80 2.09
C LYS A 146 23.71 -10.42 1.29
N CYS A 147 23.32 -11.26 0.33
CA CYS A 147 22.05 -11.07 -0.34
C CYS A 147 20.90 -11.22 0.66
N THR A 148 19.81 -10.49 0.44
CA THR A 148 18.52 -10.63 1.15
C THR A 148 17.39 -10.96 0.18
N LYS A 149 17.62 -10.76 -1.12
CA LYS A 149 16.76 -11.18 -2.22
C LYS A 149 17.61 -11.48 -3.44
N CYS A 150 17.27 -12.53 -4.16
CA CYS A 150 17.98 -12.93 -5.38
C CYS A 150 17.24 -12.46 -6.63
N LEU A 151 18.00 -12.33 -7.72
CA LEU A 151 17.44 -12.13 -9.05
C LEU A 151 16.52 -13.30 -9.41
N TYR A 152 15.56 -13.06 -10.30
CA TYR A 152 14.65 -14.09 -10.78
C TYR A 152 15.43 -15.31 -11.31
N GLY A 153 14.95 -16.52 -10.98
CA GLY A 153 15.63 -17.78 -11.30
C GLY A 153 16.77 -18.19 -10.37
N ASN A 154 17.02 -17.45 -9.28
CA ASN A 154 18.03 -17.78 -8.28
C ASN A 154 17.42 -17.96 -6.88
N TYR A 155 18.10 -18.71 -6.00
CA TYR A 155 17.73 -18.90 -4.60
C TYR A 155 18.84 -18.43 -3.66
N ILE A 156 18.47 -18.07 -2.42
CA ILE A 156 19.42 -17.65 -1.39
C ILE A 156 19.91 -18.85 -0.57
N THR A 157 21.22 -18.99 -0.37
CA THR A 157 21.83 -20.03 0.46
C THR A 157 21.85 -19.63 1.94
N VAL A 158 22.14 -20.58 2.84
CA VAL A 158 22.37 -20.30 4.28
C VAL A 158 23.54 -19.35 4.52
N GLU A 159 24.49 -19.31 3.58
CA GLU A 159 25.62 -18.37 3.59
C GLU A 159 25.25 -16.99 3.03
N GLY A 160 23.99 -16.78 2.62
CA GLY A 160 23.49 -15.54 2.05
C GLY A 160 23.90 -15.28 0.60
N LYS A 161 24.31 -16.32 -0.15
CA LYS A 161 24.63 -16.23 -1.59
C LYS A 161 23.42 -16.48 -2.46
N CYS A 162 23.39 -15.88 -3.65
CA CYS A 162 22.41 -16.21 -4.69
C CYS A 162 23.00 -17.21 -5.71
N LEU A 163 22.35 -18.37 -5.84
CA LEU A 163 22.72 -19.42 -6.80
C LEU A 163 21.59 -19.68 -7.78
N ALA A 164 21.94 -20.02 -9.02
CA ALA A 164 20.97 -20.35 -10.06
C ALA A 164 20.18 -21.61 -9.69
N CYS A 165 18.90 -21.64 -10.05
CA CYS A 165 18.10 -22.86 -9.99
C CYS A 165 18.35 -23.71 -11.26
N ASP A 166 19.61 -24.08 -11.52
CA ASP A 166 20.04 -25.00 -12.58
C ASP A 166 20.44 -26.39 -12.05
N GLY A 167 20.61 -26.50 -10.73
CA GLY A 167 20.73 -27.75 -9.99
C GLY A 167 22.15 -28.30 -9.89
N GLU A 168 22.77 -28.12 -8.72
CA GLU A 168 23.19 -29.15 -7.75
C GLU A 168 23.28 -28.40 -6.41
N CYS A 169 22.83 -28.99 -5.31
CA CYS A 169 22.79 -28.32 -4.01
C CYS A 169 24.15 -28.46 -3.31
N ASP A 170 24.88 -27.36 -3.11
CA ASP A 170 26.31 -27.41 -2.77
C ASP A 170 26.70 -27.74 -1.31
N SER A 171 25.81 -27.69 -0.30
CA SER A 171 26.15 -28.28 1.02
C SER A 171 24.98 -28.46 1.98
N PHE A 172 25.09 -29.54 2.77
CA PHE A 172 24.19 -30.05 3.82
C PHE A 172 24.53 -29.46 5.19
N ASN A 173 23.59 -29.43 6.15
CA ASN A 173 24.01 -29.47 7.56
C ASN A 173 23.14 -30.38 8.46
N ASN A 174 23.87 -30.96 9.41
CA ASN A 174 23.73 -32.15 10.23
C ASN A 174 22.40 -32.33 10.97
N ASP A 175 21.65 -33.37 10.59
CA ASP A 175 20.77 -34.10 11.51
C ASP A 175 21.35 -35.51 11.75
N THR A 176 21.32 -35.94 13.02
CA THR A 176 22.09 -37.05 13.60
C THR A 176 21.69 -38.46 13.14
N ASP A 177 20.71 -38.61 12.25
CA ASP A 177 20.15 -39.94 11.89
C ASP A 177 20.53 -40.47 10.49
N ASN A 178 21.50 -39.80 9.84
CA ASN A 178 22.42 -40.33 8.83
C ASN A 178 21.90 -41.34 7.77
N THR A 179 20.63 -41.24 7.32
CA THR A 179 20.07 -42.18 6.35
C THR A 179 19.24 -41.56 5.23
N ARG A 180 19.19 -40.23 5.07
CA ARG A 180 18.71 -39.56 3.85
C ARG A 180 19.10 -38.07 3.82
N ASN A 181 19.71 -37.64 2.72
CA ASN A 181 20.10 -36.25 2.45
C ASN A 181 18.86 -35.38 2.14
N TYR A 182 18.66 -34.23 2.81
CA TYR A 182 17.58 -33.29 2.50
C TYR A 182 18.04 -31.82 2.56
N CYS A 183 17.53 -31.02 1.61
CA CYS A 183 17.72 -29.57 1.52
C CYS A 183 16.66 -28.87 2.39
N ASN A 184 17.07 -28.02 3.32
CA ASN A 184 16.21 -27.48 4.37
C ASN A 184 15.60 -26.09 4.05
N GLN A 185 16.04 -25.40 2.99
CA GLN A 185 15.42 -24.13 2.60
C GLN A 185 15.66 -23.77 1.12
N CYS A 186 14.61 -23.80 0.31
CA CYS A 186 14.57 -23.12 -1.00
C CYS A 186 13.98 -21.70 -0.81
N SER A 187 14.42 -20.73 -1.62
CA SER A 187 13.76 -19.42 -1.75
C SER A 187 12.31 -19.58 -2.24
N SER A 188 11.48 -18.55 -2.09
CA SER A 188 10.06 -18.55 -2.49
C SER A 188 9.80 -18.99 -3.94
N VAL A 189 10.80 -18.99 -4.81
CA VAL A 189 10.68 -19.26 -6.27
C VAL A 189 11.16 -20.65 -6.72
N CYS A 190 11.77 -21.48 -5.87
CA CYS A 190 12.30 -22.80 -6.27
C CYS A 190 11.77 -23.95 -5.38
N LYS A 191 11.57 -25.14 -5.97
CA LYS A 191 11.10 -26.33 -5.23
C LYS A 191 11.72 -27.64 -5.73
N TYR A 192 11.92 -28.54 -4.78
CA TYR A 192 12.09 -29.98 -4.94
C TYR A 192 10.85 -30.66 -5.57
N THR A 193 11.02 -31.45 -6.63
CA THR A 193 10.05 -32.51 -6.95
C THR A 193 10.67 -33.88 -6.85
N ASN A 194 9.99 -34.76 -6.13
CA ASN A 194 10.09 -36.19 -6.35
C ASN A 194 9.25 -36.53 -7.59
N LYS A 195 9.71 -36.13 -8.78
CA LYS A 195 9.12 -36.59 -10.03
C LYS A 195 10.13 -37.52 -10.69
N SER A 196 9.82 -38.82 -10.66
CA SER A 196 10.56 -39.88 -11.35
C SER A 196 11.91 -40.28 -10.74
N GLY A 197 12.08 -40.20 -9.41
CA GLY A 197 13.13 -40.94 -8.71
C GLY A 197 14.53 -40.32 -8.67
N ASP A 198 14.70 -39.05 -9.01
CA ASP A 198 15.93 -38.30 -8.73
C ASP A 198 15.68 -37.25 -7.64
N ASP A 199 16.00 -37.62 -6.40
CA ASP A 199 15.91 -36.78 -5.21
C ASP A 199 17.01 -35.70 -5.20
N THR A 200 17.00 -34.67 -6.07
CA THR A 200 17.96 -33.53 -5.94
C THR A 200 17.78 -32.29 -6.85
N LYS A 201 16.68 -32.04 -7.57
CA LYS A 201 16.60 -30.90 -8.51
C LYS A 201 15.61 -29.80 -8.10
N CYS A 202 16.08 -28.55 -8.08
CA CYS A 202 15.27 -27.32 -8.02
C CYS A 202 14.84 -26.93 -9.43
N TYR A 203 13.55 -26.70 -9.66
CA TYR A 203 13.03 -26.22 -10.96
C TYR A 203 12.14 -24.99 -10.78
N ILE A 204 12.13 -24.14 -11.81
CA ILE A 204 11.28 -22.94 -11.89
C ILE A 204 9.87 -23.36 -12.34
N ILE A 205 8.83 -22.88 -11.64
CA ILE A 205 7.45 -22.93 -12.16
C ILE A 205 7.26 -21.65 -12.98
N ASP A 206 7.32 -21.79 -14.30
CA ASP A 206 7.17 -20.69 -15.24
C ASP A 206 5.87 -19.92 -15.00
N HIS A 207 5.91 -18.59 -15.13
CA HIS A 207 4.79 -17.67 -14.87
C HIS A 207 4.18 -17.69 -13.45
N CYS A 208 4.85 -18.26 -12.44
CA CYS A 208 4.40 -18.17 -11.05
C CYS A 208 4.92 -16.90 -10.36
N THR A 209 4.04 -16.13 -9.73
CA THR A 209 4.36 -14.88 -9.02
C THR A 209 4.41 -15.06 -7.51
N ASN A 210 3.59 -15.97 -6.94
CA ASN A 210 3.59 -16.27 -5.51
C ASN A 210 3.48 -17.77 -5.21
N TYR A 211 4.05 -18.18 -4.09
CA TYR A 211 4.18 -19.58 -3.69
C TYR A 211 3.68 -19.82 -2.26
N ASP A 212 3.25 -21.06 -2.01
CA ASP A 212 2.81 -21.51 -0.69
C ASP A 212 3.99 -21.70 0.27
N ASN A 213 4.03 -20.89 1.33
CA ASN A 213 5.08 -20.91 2.36
C ASN A 213 5.00 -22.11 3.32
N VAL A 214 3.86 -22.83 3.33
CA VAL A 214 3.63 -24.02 4.18
C VAL A 214 3.86 -25.30 3.38
N ARG A 215 3.58 -25.27 2.08
CA ARG A 215 3.72 -26.41 1.16
C ARG A 215 4.67 -26.03 0.02
N PRO A 216 6.00 -26.15 0.22
CA PRO A 216 7.01 -25.68 -0.73
C PRO A 216 6.68 -26.05 -2.16
N GLY A 217 6.83 -25.08 -3.08
CA GLY A 217 6.57 -25.15 -4.54
C GLY A 217 5.24 -25.66 -4.99
N LYS A 218 4.22 -25.27 -4.27
CA LYS A 218 2.92 -25.10 -4.87
C LYS A 218 2.81 -23.64 -5.27
N CYS A 219 2.63 -23.37 -6.55
CA CYS A 219 2.27 -22.04 -6.97
C CYS A 219 0.88 -21.72 -6.43
N ILE A 220 0.71 -20.52 -5.89
CA ILE A 220 -0.59 -20.02 -5.41
C ILE A 220 -1.07 -18.82 -6.20
N ASP A 221 -0.18 -18.19 -6.98
CA ASP A 221 -0.52 -17.07 -7.84
C ASP A 221 0.35 -17.06 -9.09
N CYS A 222 -0.26 -16.75 -10.23
CA CYS A 222 0.40 -16.72 -11.53
C CYS A 222 0.41 -15.30 -12.10
N GLU A 223 1.30 -15.07 -13.06
CA GLU A 223 1.29 -13.87 -13.88
C GLU A 223 -0.05 -13.70 -14.60
N SER A 224 -0.43 -12.45 -14.89
CA SER A 224 -1.66 -12.15 -15.62
C SER A 224 -1.76 -12.95 -16.93
N GLY A 225 -2.92 -13.53 -17.19
CA GLY A 225 -3.14 -14.42 -18.34
C GLY A 225 -2.78 -15.89 -18.09
N TYR A 226 -2.44 -16.27 -16.86
CA TYR A 226 -2.20 -17.66 -16.44
C TYR A 226 -3.04 -18.02 -15.22
N TYR A 227 -3.38 -19.30 -15.07
CA TYR A 227 -4.11 -19.85 -13.92
C TYR A 227 -3.34 -20.99 -13.27
N VAL A 228 -3.55 -21.18 -11.96
CA VAL A 228 -2.99 -22.33 -11.22
C VAL A 228 -3.82 -23.59 -11.49
N ASP A 229 -3.20 -24.63 -12.03
CA ASP A 229 -3.84 -25.92 -12.29
C ASP A 229 -3.86 -26.86 -11.07
N GLY A 230 -4.46 -28.04 -11.23
CA GLY A 230 -4.55 -29.04 -10.15
C GLY A 230 -3.20 -29.63 -9.70
N GLN A 231 -2.11 -29.34 -10.42
CA GLN A 231 -0.75 -29.70 -10.06
C GLN A 231 0.03 -28.53 -9.45
N TYR A 232 -0.65 -27.41 -9.18
CA TYR A 232 -0.07 -26.17 -8.65
C TYR A 232 0.97 -25.54 -9.59
N THR A 233 0.74 -25.64 -10.90
CA THR A 233 1.55 -25.01 -11.95
C THR A 233 0.75 -23.96 -12.71
N CYS A 234 1.43 -22.97 -13.30
CA CYS A 234 0.77 -21.93 -14.08
C CYS A 234 0.56 -22.38 -15.52
N GLN A 235 -0.69 -22.32 -15.96
CA GLN A 235 -1.10 -22.68 -17.31
C GLN A 235 -1.75 -21.48 -17.98
N LYS A 236 -1.50 -21.31 -19.28
CA LYS A 236 -1.96 -20.13 -20.01
C LYS A 236 -3.48 -20.15 -20.19
N CYS A 237 -4.11 -19.00 -20.02
CA CYS A 237 -5.52 -18.80 -20.34
C CYS A 237 -5.76 -18.86 -21.85
N ASP A 238 -6.97 -19.26 -22.22
CA ASP A 238 -7.44 -19.18 -23.61
C ASP A 238 -7.51 -17.69 -24.01
N ALA A 239 -7.17 -17.38 -25.27
CA ALA A 239 -7.06 -16.02 -25.77
C ALA A 239 -8.38 -15.23 -25.68
N LYS A 240 -9.52 -15.95 -25.59
CA LYS A 240 -10.85 -15.37 -25.37
C LYS A 240 -11.07 -14.83 -23.95
N CYS A 241 -10.20 -15.16 -23.00
CA CYS A 241 -10.32 -14.75 -21.59
C CYS A 241 -9.56 -13.45 -21.33
N GLU A 242 -10.08 -12.32 -21.82
CA GLU A 242 -9.43 -10.99 -21.74
C GLU A 242 -9.15 -10.52 -20.29
N GLY A 243 -9.96 -10.97 -19.32
CA GLY A 243 -9.79 -10.66 -17.88
C GLY A 243 -9.05 -11.72 -17.06
N GLY A 244 -8.44 -12.72 -17.72
CA GLY A 244 -7.83 -13.89 -17.07
C GLY A 244 -8.80 -15.07 -16.93
N CYS A 245 -8.33 -16.17 -16.34
CA CYS A 245 -9.08 -17.42 -16.19
C CYS A 245 -8.74 -18.11 -14.87
N VAL A 246 -9.57 -19.07 -14.47
CA VAL A 246 -9.48 -19.78 -13.18
C VAL A 246 -9.73 -21.26 -13.37
N LYS A 247 -8.94 -22.14 -12.74
CA LYS A 247 -9.02 -23.63 -12.78
C LYS A 247 -8.82 -24.31 -14.13
N SER A 248 -9.17 -23.67 -15.24
CA SER A 248 -8.97 -24.15 -16.61
C SER A 248 -8.75 -22.99 -17.55
N ALA A 249 -8.10 -23.25 -18.70
CA ALA A 249 -7.83 -22.22 -19.69
C ALA A 249 -9.10 -21.53 -20.22
N THR A 250 -10.25 -22.20 -20.19
CA THR A 250 -11.51 -21.74 -20.79
C THR A 250 -12.50 -21.12 -19.80
N GLU A 251 -12.25 -21.21 -18.50
CA GLU A 251 -13.11 -20.65 -17.45
C GLU A 251 -12.67 -19.20 -17.20
N CYS A 252 -13.10 -18.32 -18.10
CA CYS A 252 -12.73 -16.90 -18.13
C CYS A 252 -13.34 -16.10 -16.97
N ILE A 253 -12.61 -15.10 -16.51
CA ILE A 253 -13.07 -14.08 -15.57
C ILE A 253 -13.71 -12.96 -16.39
N THR A 254 -15.04 -12.98 -16.58
CA THR A 254 -15.79 -11.89 -17.24
C THR A 254 -16.52 -11.04 -16.18
N TYR A 255 -16.25 -9.72 -16.17
CA TYR A 255 -16.47 -8.66 -15.15
C TYR A 255 -17.94 -8.40 -14.70
N GLU A 256 -18.24 -7.75 -13.56
CA GLU A 256 -17.51 -6.73 -12.76
C GLU A 256 -16.89 -7.24 -11.44
N PRO A 257 -15.70 -6.75 -11.05
CA PRO A 257 -15.13 -7.07 -9.75
C PRO A 257 -15.95 -6.36 -8.67
N ILE A 258 -16.59 -7.14 -7.80
CA ILE A 258 -17.13 -6.62 -6.55
C ILE A 258 -15.97 -5.96 -5.79
N ALA A 259 -16.01 -4.65 -5.65
CA ALA A 259 -14.94 -3.86 -5.05
C ALA A 259 -14.60 -4.43 -3.67
N TYR A 260 -13.30 -4.62 -3.40
CA TYR A 260 -12.82 -5.16 -2.13
C TYR A 260 -13.29 -6.59 -1.83
N CYS A 261 -13.58 -7.42 -2.83
CA CYS A 261 -13.81 -8.85 -2.65
C CYS A 261 -12.53 -9.67 -2.89
N LEU A 262 -12.15 -10.52 -1.93
CA LEU A 262 -10.99 -11.42 -2.00
C LEU A 262 -11.33 -12.81 -2.52
N ILE A 263 -12.53 -13.33 -2.21
CA ILE A 263 -12.94 -14.70 -2.55
C ILE A 263 -14.38 -14.68 -3.03
N TYR A 264 -14.70 -15.41 -4.10
CA TYR A 264 -16.04 -15.49 -4.68
C TYR A 264 -16.67 -16.88 -4.50
N ASN A 265 -18.00 -16.94 -4.41
CA ASN A 265 -18.79 -18.17 -4.51
C ASN A 265 -18.92 -18.64 -5.97
N LYS A 266 -19.40 -19.87 -6.16
CA LYS A 266 -19.63 -20.47 -7.51
C LYS A 266 -20.71 -19.73 -8.32
N ASP A 267 -21.65 -19.08 -7.63
CA ASP A 267 -22.68 -18.23 -8.22
C ASP A 267 -22.24 -16.77 -8.38
N HIS A 268 -20.95 -16.50 -8.18
CA HIS A 268 -20.31 -15.20 -8.35
C HIS A 268 -20.73 -14.12 -7.33
N THR A 269 -21.31 -14.52 -6.20
CA THR A 269 -21.49 -13.64 -5.03
C THR A 269 -20.19 -13.53 -4.22
N CYS A 270 -19.90 -12.36 -3.60
CA CYS A 270 -18.68 -12.22 -2.80
C CYS A 270 -18.74 -13.12 -1.56
N LYS A 271 -17.76 -14.00 -1.39
CA LYS A 271 -17.63 -14.89 -0.24
C LYS A 271 -16.83 -14.25 0.90
N THR A 272 -15.78 -13.51 0.58
CA THR A 272 -14.89 -12.89 1.58
C THR A 272 -14.40 -11.54 1.09
N CYS A 273 -14.56 -10.50 1.92
CA CYS A 273 -14.10 -9.14 1.62
C CYS A 273 -12.65 -8.91 2.06
N ASN A 274 -12.00 -7.92 1.45
CA ASN A 274 -10.65 -7.43 1.74
C ASN A 274 -10.56 -6.78 3.12
N TYR A 275 -9.35 -6.67 3.65
CA TYR A 275 -9.07 -6.15 4.98
C TYR A 275 -9.78 -4.79 5.21
N GLY A 276 -10.62 -4.71 6.25
CA GLY A 276 -11.40 -3.52 6.59
C GLY A 276 -12.81 -3.41 5.97
N TYR A 277 -13.31 -4.43 5.28
CA TYR A 277 -14.64 -4.41 4.65
C TYR A 277 -15.56 -5.53 5.16
N LYS A 278 -16.85 -5.24 5.34
CA LYS A 278 -17.89 -6.21 5.72
C LYS A 278 -18.79 -6.52 4.52
N LYS A 279 -19.26 -7.77 4.44
CA LYS A 279 -20.24 -8.18 3.43
C LYS A 279 -21.62 -7.58 3.75
N ASP A 280 -22.19 -6.85 2.79
CA ASP A 280 -23.56 -6.36 2.79
C ASP A 280 -24.23 -6.76 1.46
N GLY A 281 -25.17 -7.70 1.53
CA GLY A 281 -25.65 -8.40 0.34
C GLY A 281 -24.50 -9.08 -0.40
N ASP A 282 -24.36 -8.81 -1.69
CA ASP A 282 -23.24 -9.30 -2.51
C ASP A 282 -22.03 -8.35 -2.52
N ASN A 283 -22.12 -7.18 -1.90
CA ASN A 283 -21.09 -6.15 -1.91
C ASN A 283 -20.24 -6.15 -0.64
N CYS A 284 -19.04 -5.56 -0.73
CA CYS A 284 -18.17 -5.29 0.41
C CYS A 284 -18.23 -3.81 0.75
N THR A 285 -18.84 -3.47 1.88
CA THR A 285 -19.02 -2.09 2.34
C THR A 285 -18.06 -1.81 3.49
N ASN A 286 -17.53 -0.58 3.52
CA ASN A 286 -16.72 -0.09 4.63
C ASN A 286 -17.65 0.15 5.81
N VAL A 287 -17.61 -0.76 6.76
CA VAL A 287 -18.42 -0.64 7.97
C VAL A 287 -17.69 -1.33 9.08
N ASP A 288 -17.37 -0.54 10.11
CA ASP A 288 -16.95 -0.95 11.44
C ASP A 288 -15.43 -0.99 11.66
N SER A 289 -15.05 -0.66 12.88
CA SER A 289 -13.70 -0.78 13.47
C SER A 289 -13.18 -2.22 13.53
N CYS A 290 -13.75 -3.15 12.77
CA CYS A 290 -13.47 -4.58 12.87
C CYS A 290 -12.32 -5.00 11.94
N GLN A 291 -11.20 -5.41 12.54
CA GLN A 291 -10.00 -5.84 11.82
C GLN A 291 -10.00 -7.31 11.45
N THR A 292 -10.62 -8.15 12.27
CA THR A 292 -10.62 -9.60 12.05
C THR A 292 -11.96 -10.18 12.40
N ARG A 293 -12.51 -10.98 11.47
CA ARG A 293 -13.74 -11.74 11.66
C ARG A 293 -13.45 -13.24 11.63
N ASN A 294 -14.27 -14.03 12.34
CA ASN A 294 -14.22 -15.49 12.28
C ASN A 294 -15.08 -16.05 11.13
N ASP A 295 -15.10 -17.37 10.98
CA ASP A 295 -15.83 -18.09 9.92
C ASP A 295 -17.36 -17.85 9.93
N ALA A 296 -17.91 -17.39 11.05
CA ALA A 296 -19.32 -17.01 11.19
C ALA A 296 -19.55 -15.50 10.94
N ALA A 297 -18.56 -14.80 10.38
CA ALA A 297 -18.54 -13.35 10.14
C ALA A 297 -18.66 -12.47 11.40
N LYS A 298 -18.48 -13.03 12.60
CA LYS A 298 -18.43 -12.27 13.85
C LYS A 298 -17.08 -11.59 14.00
N CYS A 299 -17.05 -10.33 14.42
CA CYS A 299 -15.79 -9.69 14.74
C CYS A 299 -15.13 -10.39 15.93
N ILE A 300 -13.81 -10.54 15.88
CA ILE A 300 -13.01 -11.08 16.98
C ILE A 300 -11.92 -10.11 17.42
N VAL A 301 -11.44 -9.25 16.51
CA VAL A 301 -10.47 -8.19 16.80
C VAL A 301 -10.95 -6.88 16.18
N CYS A 302 -11.02 -5.85 17.01
CA CYS A 302 -11.40 -4.49 16.68
C CYS A 302 -10.18 -3.57 16.77
N GLU A 303 -10.20 -2.45 16.05
CA GLU A 303 -9.22 -1.37 16.09
C GLU A 303 -9.91 -0.08 16.52
N ASP A 304 -9.36 0.61 17.50
CA ASP A 304 -9.78 1.95 17.82
C ASP A 304 -9.21 2.92 16.78
N LEU A 305 -10.06 3.42 15.88
CA LEU A 305 -9.67 4.29 14.76
C LEU A 305 -9.04 5.63 15.19
N PHE A 306 -9.16 6.03 16.46
CA PHE A 306 -8.56 7.26 16.99
C PHE A 306 -7.20 7.04 17.64
N THR A 307 -6.95 5.83 18.15
CA THR A 307 -5.70 5.50 18.86
C THR A 307 -4.85 4.44 18.16
N ASN A 308 -5.35 3.86 17.07
CA ASN A 308 -4.71 2.80 16.29
C ASN A 308 -4.37 1.54 17.14
N ASN A 309 -5.17 1.28 18.18
CA ASN A 309 -4.98 0.17 19.12
C ASN A 309 -5.98 -0.96 18.87
N TYR A 310 -5.54 -2.21 19.05
CA TYR A 310 -6.37 -3.40 18.84
C TYR A 310 -6.97 -3.94 20.15
N TYR A 311 -8.22 -4.40 20.11
CA TYR A 311 -8.92 -5.00 21.26
C TYR A 311 -9.89 -6.11 20.82
N LEU A 312 -10.30 -6.99 21.75
CA LEU A 312 -11.22 -8.09 21.44
C LEU A 312 -12.68 -7.58 21.36
N ALA A 313 -13.41 -8.10 20.37
CA ALA A 313 -14.85 -7.87 20.24
C ALA A 313 -15.64 -8.52 21.40
N ASP A 314 -16.88 -8.06 21.62
CA ASP A 314 -17.75 -8.67 22.63
C ASP A 314 -18.16 -10.13 22.28
N GLY A 315 -18.85 -10.82 23.20
CA GLY A 315 -19.28 -12.21 22.99
C GLY A 315 -20.27 -12.42 21.83
N LYS A 316 -20.81 -11.34 21.25
CA LYS A 316 -21.68 -11.36 20.06
C LYS A 316 -20.90 -11.01 18.78
N GLY A 317 -19.69 -10.49 18.91
CA GLY A 317 -18.78 -10.12 17.82
C GLY A 317 -18.87 -8.66 17.40
N HIS A 318 -19.14 -7.75 18.35
CA HIS A 318 -19.25 -6.32 18.13
C HIS A 318 -18.06 -5.52 18.68
N CYS A 319 -17.67 -4.46 17.97
CA CYS A 319 -16.69 -3.47 18.41
C CYS A 319 -17.37 -2.37 19.25
N LYS A 320 -16.58 -1.54 19.97
CA LYS A 320 -17.12 -0.54 20.91
C LYS A 320 -18.00 0.53 20.24
N ASP A 321 -17.78 0.77 18.97
CA ASP A 321 -18.49 1.71 18.09
C ASP A 321 -19.68 1.07 17.36
N TYR A 322 -19.97 -0.20 17.62
CA TYR A 322 -21.13 -0.88 17.07
C TYR A 322 -22.43 -0.23 17.53
N VAL A 323 -23.21 0.29 16.57
CA VAL A 323 -24.57 0.81 16.79
C VAL A 323 -25.55 -0.22 16.27
N GLU A 324 -26.43 -0.72 17.15
CA GLU A 324 -27.47 -1.67 16.77
C GLU A 324 -28.49 -0.96 15.85
N PRO A 325 -28.78 -1.50 14.64
CA PRO A 325 -29.74 -0.87 13.74
C PRO A 325 -31.13 -0.88 14.37
N THR A 326 -31.72 0.30 14.56
CA THR A 326 -33.09 0.43 15.05
C THR A 326 -34.10 -0.01 13.96
N GLU A 327 -35.14 -0.74 14.37
CA GLU A 327 -36.17 -1.33 13.50
C GLU A 327 -36.99 -0.31 12.67
N GLU A 328 -36.72 0.98 12.77
CA GLU A 328 -37.41 2.02 11.99
C GLU A 328 -36.76 2.33 10.63
N SER A 329 -35.53 1.87 10.38
CA SER A 329 -34.77 2.24 9.17
C SER A 329 -35.04 1.38 7.92
N THR A 330 -35.62 0.18 8.08
CA THR A 330 -35.92 -0.72 6.94
C THR A 330 -37.33 -0.54 6.39
N ALA A 331 -38.23 0.13 7.11
CA ALA A 331 -39.62 0.34 6.70
C ALA A 331 -39.83 1.55 5.76
N VAL A 332 -38.97 2.58 5.83
CA VAL A 332 -39.18 3.82 5.07
C VAL A 332 -38.67 3.73 3.62
N SER A 333 -37.61 2.95 3.37
CA SER A 333 -37.03 2.82 2.02
C SER A 333 -37.80 1.87 1.09
N PHE A 334 -38.52 0.87 1.61
CA PHE A 334 -39.33 -0.03 0.78
C PHE A 334 -40.75 0.47 0.50
N ALA A 335 -41.33 1.30 1.38
CA ALA A 335 -42.68 1.82 1.17
C ALA A 335 -42.74 2.97 0.14
N ILE A 336 -41.71 3.81 0.04
CA ILE A 336 -41.72 4.98 -0.86
C ILE A 336 -41.39 4.58 -2.31
N VAL A 337 -40.54 3.57 -2.54
CA VAL A 337 -40.17 3.13 -3.90
C VAL A 337 -41.30 2.32 -4.57
N VAL A 338 -42.11 1.60 -3.78
CA VAL A 338 -43.25 0.83 -4.32
C VAL A 338 -44.50 1.72 -4.55
N ALA A 339 -44.68 2.80 -3.78
CA ALA A 339 -45.81 3.71 -3.99
C ALA A 339 -45.63 4.64 -5.20
N ILE A 340 -44.40 5.04 -5.55
CA ILE A 340 -44.15 5.92 -6.71
C ILE A 340 -44.24 5.15 -8.04
N PHE A 341 -43.88 3.86 -8.06
CA PHE A 341 -44.03 3.03 -9.27
C PHE A 341 -45.47 2.56 -9.53
N ALA A 342 -46.34 2.53 -8.52
CA ALA A 342 -47.75 2.20 -8.71
C ALA A 342 -48.61 3.38 -9.23
N LEU A 343 -48.13 4.62 -9.13
CA LEU A 343 -48.83 5.83 -9.60
C LEU A 343 -48.47 6.26 -11.03
N VAL A 344 -47.44 5.66 -11.66
CA VAL A 344 -47.04 5.95 -13.05
C VAL A 344 -47.65 4.94 -14.06
N LEU A 345 -48.39 3.93 -13.59
CA LEU A 345 -49.14 2.99 -14.46
C LEU A 345 -50.67 3.10 -14.33
N ALA A 346 -51.16 4.15 -13.68
CA ALA A 346 -52.59 4.44 -13.63
C ALA A 346 -52.84 5.96 -13.63
N PHE A 347 -52.46 6.65 -14.72
CA PHE A 347 -53.15 7.82 -15.28
C PHE A 347 -52.63 8.12 -16.70
#